data_AF-A0A955QXX7-F1
#
_entry.id   AF-A0A955QXX7-F1
#
_cell.length_a   1.000
_cell.length_b   1.000
_cell.length_c   1.000
_cell.angle_alpha   90.00
_cell.angle_beta   90.00
_cell.angle_gamma   90.00
#
_symmetry.space_group_name_H-M   'P 1'
#
loop_
_entity.id
_entity.type
_entity.pdbx_description
1 polymer ?
#
loop_
_entity_poly.entity_id
_entity_poly.type
_entity_poly.pdbx_seq_one_letter_code
_entity_poly.pdbx_strand_id
1 'polypeptide(L)'
;MTRIVFYFLAGLLSFVCAQESLAGTGSLALLQTFISQTGGQCEPPPPSLDGFVTTSKASLIVGFLLVFAGIFIDRKKVKLTCWGLAVIPFGVWGYLNFLVDYSEIRKKIFNLDVRAEQTLSNIAEAQDRYKSEQEVYIKDLSQVKSHLAGAHGLDECVEILDLNVGFDHWTASAKHVSSPNIVKWDSTSGSSLKKG
;
A
#
# COMPACT_ATOMS: atom_id res chain seq x y z
N MET A 1 29.27 31.05 17.47
CA MET A 1 29.38 30.24 16.24
C MET A 1 29.02 28.76 16.42
N THR A 2 29.17 28.19 17.62
CA THR A 2 28.66 26.85 17.99
C THR A 2 27.13 26.75 17.92
N ARG A 3 26.41 27.83 18.24
CA ARG A 3 24.94 27.85 18.24
C ARG A 3 24.28 27.64 16.86
N ILE A 4 24.83 28.21 15.78
CA ILE A 4 24.24 28.06 14.43
C ILE A 4 24.40 26.63 13.90
N VAL A 5 25.56 26.01 14.16
CA VAL A 5 25.77 24.58 13.86
C VAL A 5 24.84 23.71 14.71
N PHE A 6 24.60 24.07 15.97
CA PHE A 6 23.63 23.40 16.82
C PHE A 6 22.18 23.58 16.35
N TYR A 7 21.78 24.75 15.84
CA TYR A 7 20.45 24.98 15.26
C TYR A 7 20.28 24.31 13.90
N PHE A 8 21.35 24.17 13.11
CA PHE A 8 21.30 23.47 11.83
C PHE A 8 21.31 21.95 12.02
N LEU A 9 22.11 21.43 12.97
CA LEU A 9 22.05 20.03 13.40
C LEU A 9 20.76 19.71 14.15
N ALA A 10 20.26 20.59 15.01
CA ALA A 10 18.96 20.42 15.65
C ALA A 10 17.84 20.55 14.62
N GLY A 11 17.96 21.43 13.61
CA GLY A 11 17.02 21.52 12.49
C GLY A 11 17.04 20.28 11.61
N LEU A 12 18.22 19.69 11.33
CA LEU A 12 18.36 18.43 10.61
C LEU A 12 17.93 17.23 11.44
N LEU A 13 18.19 17.21 12.75
CA LEU A 13 17.68 16.19 13.67
C LEU A 13 16.18 16.34 13.86
N SER A 14 15.62 17.54 13.88
CA SER A 14 14.18 17.77 13.89
C SER A 14 13.56 17.47 12.54
N PHE A 15 14.28 17.60 11.42
CA PHE A 15 13.77 17.21 10.11
C PHE A 15 13.87 15.70 9.90
N VAL A 16 14.94 15.05 10.35
CA VAL A 16 15.08 13.58 10.38
C VAL A 16 14.11 12.97 11.40
N CYS A 17 13.91 13.58 12.56
CA CYS A 17 12.95 13.15 13.58
C CYS A 17 11.50 13.52 13.22
N ALA A 18 11.27 14.60 12.45
CA ALA A 18 9.97 14.87 11.82
C ALA A 18 9.72 13.93 10.64
N GLN A 19 10.77 13.52 9.91
CA GLN A 19 10.68 12.40 8.97
C GLN A 19 10.47 11.09 9.71
N GLU A 20 10.96 10.88 10.93
CA GLU A 20 10.57 9.75 11.78
C GLU A 20 9.20 9.94 12.45
N SER A 21 8.59 11.13 12.39
CA SER A 21 7.20 11.34 12.83
C SER A 21 6.21 11.22 11.67
N LEU A 22 6.61 11.51 10.43
CA LEU A 22 5.85 11.25 9.20
C LEU A 22 6.15 9.87 8.58
N ALA A 23 7.35 9.32 8.78
CA ALA A 23 7.78 7.95 8.45
C ALA A 23 7.93 7.09 9.72
N GLY A 24 7.39 7.54 10.86
CA GLY A 24 7.24 6.79 12.11
C GLY A 24 6.31 5.59 12.03
N THR A 25 5.70 5.40 10.87
CA THR A 25 4.93 4.22 10.49
C THR A 25 5.65 3.36 9.46
N GLY A 26 6.92 3.64 9.09
CA GLY A 26 7.66 2.91 8.06
C GLY A 26 8.70 1.95 8.64
N SER A 27 9.69 2.47 9.38
CA SER A 27 10.83 1.67 9.85
C SER A 27 10.50 0.77 11.04
N LEU A 28 9.62 1.21 11.94
CA LEU A 28 9.06 0.32 12.97
C LEU A 28 7.98 -0.60 12.40
N ALA A 29 7.28 -0.22 11.33
CA ALA A 29 6.33 -1.12 10.67
C ALA A 29 7.01 -2.29 9.97
N LEU A 30 8.21 -2.11 9.39
CA LEU A 30 8.97 -3.24 8.83
C LEU A 30 9.32 -4.29 9.91
N LEU A 31 9.59 -3.88 11.14
CA LEU A 31 9.77 -4.80 12.27
C LEU A 31 8.43 -5.31 12.83
N GLN A 32 7.40 -4.47 12.89
CA GLN A 32 6.07 -4.84 13.39
C GLN A 32 5.34 -5.83 12.45
N THR A 33 5.60 -5.77 11.14
CA THR A 33 5.08 -6.74 10.16
C THR A 33 5.70 -8.12 10.31
N PHE A 34 6.91 -8.23 10.87
CA PHE A 34 7.48 -9.54 11.21
C PHE A 34 6.91 -10.13 12.51
N ILE A 35 6.40 -9.30 13.43
CA ILE A 35 5.95 -9.76 14.77
C ILE A 35 4.42 -9.92 14.86
N SER A 36 3.63 -9.37 13.93
CA SER A 36 2.17 -9.59 13.90
C SER A 36 1.79 -10.87 13.16
N GLN A 37 2.44 -12.00 13.49
CA GLN A 37 1.97 -13.34 13.18
C GLN A 37 1.27 -13.93 14.40
N THR A 38 0.13 -13.37 14.79
CA THR A 38 -0.75 -14.03 15.76
C THR A 38 -2.21 -13.76 15.41
N GLY A 39 -2.83 -14.66 14.65
CA GLY A 39 -4.28 -14.87 14.76
C GLY A 39 -5.14 -15.14 13.52
N GLY A 40 -4.62 -15.46 12.33
CA GLY A 40 -5.49 -15.84 11.19
C GLY A 40 -4.76 -16.61 10.10
N GLN A 41 -5.45 -17.52 9.41
CA GLN A 41 -4.96 -18.40 8.33
C GLN A 41 -4.55 -17.64 7.04
N CYS A 42 -4.44 -16.31 7.07
CA CYS A 42 -4.26 -15.45 5.90
C CYS A 42 -2.81 -14.97 5.75
N GLU A 43 -2.35 -14.84 4.51
CA GLU A 43 -0.99 -14.40 4.17
C GLU A 43 -0.73 -12.98 4.72
N PRO A 44 0.45 -12.68 5.29
CA PRO A 44 0.72 -11.36 5.86
C PRO A 44 0.66 -10.25 4.79
N PRO A 45 0.31 -9.01 5.17
CA PRO A 45 0.24 -7.89 4.25
C PRO A 45 1.61 -7.63 3.60
N PRO A 46 1.68 -7.55 2.26
CA PRO A 46 2.93 -7.19 1.60
C PRO A 46 3.30 -5.75 1.98
N PRO A 47 4.62 -5.45 2.03
CA PRO A 47 5.06 -4.10 2.35
C PRO A 47 4.55 -3.12 1.30
N SER A 48 4.13 -1.92 1.73
CA SER A 48 3.45 -0.97 0.86
C SER A 48 4.40 -0.41 -0.21
N LEU A 49 4.03 -0.56 -1.47
CA LEU A 49 4.79 -0.05 -2.61
C LEU A 49 4.97 1.48 -2.52
N ASP A 50 3.91 2.18 -2.11
CA ASP A 50 3.90 3.63 -1.97
C ASP A 50 4.85 4.13 -0.86
N GLY A 51 5.03 3.33 0.20
CA GLY A 51 5.99 3.61 1.27
C GLY A 51 7.42 3.63 0.76
N PHE A 52 7.80 2.67 -0.07
CA PHE A 52 9.14 2.64 -0.67
C PHE A 52 9.38 3.76 -1.69
N VAL A 53 8.38 4.07 -2.52
CA VAL A 53 8.48 5.16 -3.51
C VAL A 53 8.61 6.51 -2.81
N THR A 54 7.82 6.74 -1.76
CA THR A 54 7.88 7.97 -0.97
C THR A 54 9.21 8.09 -0.24
N THR A 55 9.69 7.00 0.36
CA THR A 55 11.00 6.97 1.05
C THR A 55 12.15 7.23 0.08
N SER A 56 12.12 6.62 -1.11
CA SER A 56 13.11 6.84 -2.18
C SER A 56 13.16 8.32 -2.60
N LYS A 57 12.00 8.94 -2.83
CA LYS A 57 11.89 10.37 -3.18
C LYS A 57 12.39 11.28 -2.05
N ALA A 58 11.96 11.03 -0.81
CA ALA A 58 12.38 11.80 0.35
C ALA A 58 13.90 11.71 0.56
N SER A 59 14.48 10.52 0.36
CA SER A 59 15.91 10.29 0.43
C SER A 59 16.67 11.15 -0.58
N LEU A 60 16.22 11.21 -1.84
CA LEU A 60 16.83 12.11 -2.83
C LEU A 60 16.73 13.58 -2.45
N ILE A 61 15.56 14.03 -1.99
CA ILE A 61 15.34 15.44 -1.61
C ILE A 61 16.30 15.83 -0.49
N VAL A 62 16.38 15.02 0.57
CA VAL A 62 17.29 15.25 1.70
C VAL A 62 18.76 15.21 1.25
N GLY A 63 19.12 14.25 0.40
CA GLY A 63 20.46 14.15 -0.16
C GLY A 63 20.87 15.39 -0.95
N PHE A 64 20.01 15.88 -1.84
CA PHE A 64 20.27 17.09 -2.60
C PHE A 64 20.35 18.34 -1.72
N LEU A 65 19.46 18.49 -0.74
CA LEU A 65 19.51 19.60 0.21
C LEU A 65 20.83 19.64 0.99
N LEU A 66 21.33 18.48 1.42
CA LEU A 66 22.62 18.38 2.10
C LEU A 66 23.80 18.74 1.20
N VAL A 67 23.76 18.33 -0.08
CA VAL A 67 24.78 18.71 -1.07
C VAL A 67 24.76 20.22 -1.32
N PHE A 68 23.59 20.81 -1.57
CA PHE A 68 23.45 22.25 -1.78
C PHE A 68 23.89 23.05 -0.55
N ALA A 69 23.49 22.63 0.65
CA ALA A 69 23.97 23.24 1.90
C ALA A 69 25.50 23.17 2.02
N GLY A 70 26.11 22.06 1.62
CA GLY A 70 27.57 21.91 1.58
C GLY A 70 28.27 22.80 0.53
N ILE A 71 27.57 23.25 -0.52
CA ILE A 71 28.11 24.19 -1.53
C ILE A 71 28.09 25.62 -0.99
N PHE A 72 27.00 26.05 -0.34
CA PHE A 72 26.83 27.42 0.15
C PHE A 72 27.61 27.73 1.45
N ILE A 73 28.15 26.73 2.15
CA ILE A 73 28.89 26.92 3.42
C ILE A 73 30.41 26.93 3.17
N ASP A 74 31.06 28.07 3.45
CA ASP A 74 32.53 28.24 3.33
C ASP A 74 33.36 27.63 4.47
N ARG A 75 32.71 27.15 5.54
CA ARG A 75 33.40 26.53 6.67
C ARG A 75 33.87 25.12 6.30
N LYS A 76 35.17 24.95 6.02
CA LYS A 76 35.82 23.67 5.63
C LYS A 76 35.36 22.45 6.44
N LYS A 77 35.25 22.56 7.77
CA LYS A 77 34.80 21.43 8.63
C LYS A 77 33.32 21.08 8.44
N VAL A 78 32.44 22.09 8.38
CA VAL A 78 30.99 21.89 8.19
C VAL A 78 30.70 21.39 6.79
N LYS A 79 31.41 21.90 5.79
CA LYS A 79 31.36 21.42 4.41
C LYS A 79 31.68 19.93 4.33
N LEU A 80 32.77 19.48 4.94
CA LEU A 80 33.14 18.06 4.95
C LEU A 80 32.06 17.19 5.62
N THR A 81 31.49 17.65 6.74
CA THR A 81 30.40 16.94 7.42
C THR A 81 29.13 16.87 6.56
N CYS A 82 28.72 17.95 5.89
CA CYS A 82 27.55 17.95 5.00
C CYS A 82 27.73 16.98 3.82
N TRP A 83 28.92 16.95 3.22
CA TRP A 83 29.23 16.03 2.12
C TRP A 83 29.25 14.57 2.60
N GLY A 84 29.84 14.29 3.76
CA GLY A 84 29.82 12.95 4.35
C GLY A 84 28.40 12.50 4.71
N LEU A 85 27.58 13.39 5.27
CA LEU A 85 26.20 13.09 5.64
C LEU A 85 25.29 12.90 4.41
N ALA A 86 25.58 13.57 3.29
CA ALA A 86 24.86 13.40 2.04
C ALA A 86 25.02 12.00 1.42
N VAL A 87 26.11 11.28 1.72
CA VAL A 87 26.33 9.91 1.21
C VAL A 87 25.25 8.95 1.72
N ILE A 88 24.75 9.14 2.94
CA ILE A 88 23.73 8.28 3.57
C ILE A 88 22.42 8.26 2.77
N PRO A 89 21.75 9.40 2.48
CA PRO A 89 20.52 9.40 1.70
C PRO A 89 20.71 8.89 0.26
N PHE A 90 21.88 9.13 -0.37
CA PHE A 90 22.16 8.53 -1.68
C PHE A 90 22.34 7.01 -1.59
N GLY A 91 22.96 6.51 -0.52
CA GLY A 91 23.09 5.08 -0.23
C GLY A 91 21.73 4.41 0.01
N VAL A 92 20.85 5.03 0.80
CA VAL A 92 19.47 4.55 1.02
C VAL A 92 18.68 4.53 -0.29
N TRP A 93 18.79 5.58 -1.10
CA TRP A 93 18.15 5.61 -2.41
C TRP A 93 18.68 4.50 -3.32
N GLY A 94 20.00 4.28 -3.37
CA GLY A 94 20.62 3.21 -4.14
C GLY A 94 20.15 1.83 -3.68
N TYR A 95 20.14 1.59 -2.36
CA TYR A 95 19.63 0.34 -1.77
C TYR A 95 18.18 0.07 -2.21
N LEU A 96 17.29 1.05 -2.07
CA LEU A 96 15.89 0.90 -2.42
C LEU A 96 15.68 0.64 -3.92
N ASN A 97 16.43 1.28 -4.81
CA ASN A 97 16.20 1.12 -6.26
C ASN A 97 16.91 -0.10 -6.87
N PHE A 98 18.01 -0.57 -6.29
CA PHE A 98 18.79 -1.66 -6.85
C PHE A 98 18.63 -3.01 -6.13
N LEU A 99 18.32 -3.01 -4.82
CA LEU A 99 18.21 -4.25 -4.04
C LEU A 99 16.76 -4.66 -3.74
N VAL A 100 15.79 -3.74 -3.79
CA VAL A 100 14.38 -4.07 -3.59
C VAL A 100 13.76 -4.45 -4.93
N ASP A 101 13.29 -5.69 -5.03
CA ASP A 101 12.52 -6.14 -6.20
C ASP A 101 11.07 -5.65 -6.11
N TYR A 102 10.83 -4.46 -6.64
CA TYR A 102 9.49 -3.88 -6.78
C TYR A 102 8.56 -4.74 -7.63
N SER A 103 9.09 -5.58 -8.53
CA SER A 103 8.29 -6.44 -9.38
C SER A 103 7.68 -7.60 -8.59
N GLU A 104 8.43 -8.16 -7.64
CA GLU A 104 7.93 -9.22 -6.77
C GLU A 104 6.83 -8.70 -5.83
N ILE A 105 7.03 -7.52 -5.24
CA ILE A 105 6.03 -6.87 -4.36
C ILE A 105 4.75 -6.59 -5.15
N ARG A 106 4.87 -6.06 -6.38
CA ARG A 106 3.72 -5.79 -7.24
C ARG A 106 2.98 -7.07 -7.62
N LYS A 107 3.70 -8.15 -7.94
CA LYS A 107 3.10 -9.47 -8.23
C LYS A 107 2.32 -10.01 -7.04
N LYS A 108 2.86 -9.89 -5.82
CA LYS A 108 2.16 -10.32 -4.60
C LYS A 108 0.86 -9.53 -4.40
N ILE A 109 0.92 -8.20 -4.49
CA ILE A 109 -0.29 -7.36 -4.38
C ILE A 109 -1.31 -7.74 -5.47
N PHE A 110 -0.86 -7.88 -6.72
CA PHE A 110 -1.74 -8.27 -7.82
C PHE A 110 -2.39 -9.63 -7.60
N ASN A 111 -1.65 -10.63 -7.11
CA ASN A 111 -2.22 -11.95 -6.82
C ASN A 111 -3.30 -11.89 -5.71
N LEU A 112 -3.12 -11.03 -4.69
CA LEU A 112 -4.14 -10.82 -3.66
C LEU A 112 -5.38 -10.14 -4.24
N ASP A 113 -5.19 -9.16 -5.12
CA ASP A 113 -6.28 -8.47 -5.80
C ASP A 113 -7.05 -9.40 -6.76
N VAL A 114 -6.35 -10.34 -7.42
CA VAL A 114 -6.97 -11.39 -8.25
C VAL A 114 -7.85 -12.32 -7.41
N ARG A 115 -7.48 -12.66 -6.17
CA ARG A 115 -8.34 -13.46 -5.29
C ARG A 115 -9.62 -12.70 -4.90
N ALA A 116 -9.49 -11.39 -4.65
CA ALA A 116 -10.66 -10.54 -4.43
C ALA A 116 -11.55 -10.43 -5.68
N GLU A 117 -10.96 -10.30 -6.87
CA GLU A 117 -11.68 -10.32 -8.14
C GLU A 117 -12.39 -11.66 -8.38
N GLN A 118 -11.75 -12.79 -8.09
CA GLN A 118 -12.35 -14.10 -8.24
C GLN A 118 -13.60 -14.25 -7.35
N THR A 119 -13.53 -13.72 -6.13
CA THR A 119 -14.68 -13.67 -5.22
C THR A 119 -15.81 -12.80 -5.78
N LEU A 120 -15.49 -11.63 -6.36
CA LEU A 120 -16.45 -10.75 -7.03
C LEU A 120 -17.06 -11.39 -8.29
N SER A 121 -16.27 -12.16 -9.05
CA SER A 121 -16.76 -12.91 -10.21
C SER A 121 -17.75 -13.99 -9.79
N ASN A 122 -17.49 -14.69 -8.68
CA ASN A 122 -18.44 -15.67 -8.13
C ASN A 122 -19.75 -14.99 -7.68
N ILE A 123 -19.66 -13.81 -7.06
CA ILE A 123 -20.85 -12.99 -6.73
C ILE A 123 -21.61 -12.63 -8.01
N ALA A 124 -20.91 -12.24 -9.07
CA ALA A 124 -21.55 -11.89 -10.34
C ALA A 124 -22.32 -13.07 -10.93
N GLU A 125 -21.71 -14.25 -10.94
CA GLU A 125 -22.39 -15.48 -11.38
C GLU A 125 -23.63 -15.79 -10.53
N ALA A 126 -23.54 -15.64 -9.20
CA ALA A 126 -24.68 -15.84 -8.31
C ALA A 126 -25.81 -14.81 -8.56
N GLN A 127 -25.46 -13.55 -8.81
CA GLN A 127 -26.41 -12.48 -9.13
C GLN A 127 -27.11 -12.75 -10.47
N ASP A 128 -26.38 -13.20 -11.50
CA ASP A 128 -26.95 -13.49 -12.81
C ASP A 128 -27.91 -14.69 -12.76
N ARG A 129 -27.54 -15.74 -12.00
CA ARG A 129 -28.44 -16.89 -11.75
C ARG A 129 -29.71 -16.44 -11.02
N TYR A 130 -29.57 -15.67 -9.94
CA TYR A 130 -30.72 -15.20 -9.17
C TYR A 130 -31.63 -14.28 -9.99
N LYS A 131 -31.06 -13.36 -10.78
CA LYS A 131 -31.83 -12.51 -11.71
C LYS A 131 -32.59 -13.34 -12.73
N SER A 132 -32.00 -14.42 -13.25
CA SER A 132 -32.68 -15.28 -14.21
C SER A 132 -33.88 -16.03 -13.62
N GLU A 133 -33.87 -16.29 -12.30
CA GLU A 133 -34.94 -17.02 -11.60
C GLU A 133 -36.02 -16.09 -11.01
N GLN A 134 -35.63 -14.91 -10.51
CA GLN A 134 -36.48 -14.02 -9.73
C GLN A 134 -36.70 -12.64 -10.39
N GLU A 135 -36.10 -12.40 -11.56
CA GLU A 135 -36.11 -11.12 -12.31
C GLU A 135 -35.54 -9.90 -11.56
N VAL A 136 -35.05 -10.09 -10.33
CA VAL A 136 -34.49 -9.05 -9.46
C VAL A 136 -33.10 -9.44 -8.95
N TYR A 137 -32.30 -8.45 -8.58
CA TYR A 137 -30.97 -8.66 -7.97
C TYR A 137 -31.06 -8.81 -6.44
N ILE A 138 -30.14 -9.57 -5.86
CA ILE A 138 -30.05 -9.74 -4.40
C ILE A 138 -29.45 -8.49 -3.79
N LYS A 139 -30.24 -7.77 -2.98
CA LYS A 139 -29.85 -6.51 -2.32
C LYS A 139 -29.01 -6.74 -1.06
N ASP A 140 -29.28 -7.81 -0.33
CA ASP A 140 -28.65 -8.08 0.95
C ASP A 140 -27.34 -8.85 0.81
N LEU A 141 -26.25 -8.27 1.33
CA LEU A 141 -24.93 -8.89 1.33
C LEU A 141 -24.90 -10.22 2.08
N SER A 142 -25.67 -10.35 3.16
CA SER A 142 -25.79 -11.59 3.94
C SER A 142 -26.42 -12.73 3.12
N GLN A 143 -27.44 -12.41 2.33
CA GLN A 143 -28.10 -13.36 1.44
C GLN A 143 -27.15 -13.79 0.33
N VAL A 144 -26.47 -12.85 -0.33
CA VAL A 144 -25.42 -13.15 -1.32
C VAL A 144 -24.35 -14.08 -0.73
N LYS A 145 -23.84 -13.78 0.47
CA LYS A 145 -22.87 -14.62 1.17
C LYS A 145 -23.38 -16.03 1.43
N SER A 146 -24.64 -16.20 1.85
CA SER A 146 -25.23 -17.53 2.04
C SER A 146 -25.34 -18.35 0.76
N HIS A 147 -25.67 -17.71 -0.38
CA HIS A 147 -25.73 -18.38 -1.68
C HIS A 147 -24.34 -18.82 -2.16
N LEU A 148 -23.30 -18.04 -1.85
CA LEU A 148 -21.92 -18.34 -2.23
C LEU A 148 -21.26 -19.40 -1.35
N ALA A 149 -21.58 -19.41 -0.06
CA ALA A 149 -21.08 -20.41 0.90
C ALA A 149 -21.48 -21.85 0.52
N GLY A 150 -22.63 -22.02 -0.15
CA GLY A 150 -23.09 -23.33 -0.61
C GLY A 150 -22.61 -23.76 -2.01
N ALA A 151 -22.18 -22.83 -2.86
CA ALA A 151 -21.97 -23.09 -4.29
C ALA A 151 -20.51 -22.96 -4.76
N HIS A 152 -19.75 -21.98 -4.26
CA HIS A 152 -18.42 -21.67 -4.82
C HIS A 152 -17.32 -21.39 -3.80
N GLY A 153 -17.60 -21.39 -2.49
CA GLY A 153 -16.59 -21.17 -1.45
C GLY A 153 -16.06 -19.74 -1.49
N LEU A 154 -16.44 -18.93 -0.50
CA LEU A 154 -15.82 -17.62 -0.32
C LEU A 154 -14.42 -17.83 0.27
N ASP A 155 -13.41 -17.16 -0.27
CA ASP A 155 -12.10 -17.10 0.36
C ASP A 155 -12.25 -16.38 1.70
N GLU A 156 -11.92 -17.06 2.81
CA GLU A 156 -12.02 -16.53 4.17
C GLU A 156 -11.14 -15.28 4.37
N CYS A 157 -10.14 -15.09 3.51
CA CYS A 157 -9.23 -13.97 3.53
C CYS A 157 -9.68 -12.78 2.66
N VAL A 158 -10.86 -12.87 2.03
CA VAL A 158 -11.46 -11.79 1.23
C VAL A 158 -12.72 -11.24 1.90
N GLU A 159 -12.69 -9.95 2.21
CA GLU A 159 -13.81 -9.23 2.78
C GLU A 159 -14.59 -8.48 1.68
N ILE A 160 -15.89 -8.71 1.61
CA ILE A 160 -16.79 -7.93 0.76
C ILE A 160 -17.23 -6.71 1.57
N LEU A 161 -16.81 -5.52 1.11
CA LEU A 161 -16.97 -4.25 1.82
C LEU A 161 -18.33 -3.61 1.54
N ASP A 162 -18.79 -3.66 0.30
CA ASP A 162 -20.01 -2.98 -0.13
C ASP A 162 -20.69 -3.73 -1.28
N LEU A 163 -22.02 -3.67 -1.29
CA LEU A 163 -22.88 -4.18 -2.34
C LEU A 163 -24.03 -3.18 -2.53
N ASN A 164 -23.99 -2.47 -3.65
CA ASN A 164 -25.03 -1.52 -4.03
C ASN A 164 -25.77 -2.04 -5.26
N VAL A 165 -27.09 -2.14 -5.15
CA VAL A 165 -27.93 -2.79 -6.14
C VAL A 165 -29.01 -1.82 -6.60
N GLY A 166 -28.90 -1.39 -7.86
CA GLY A 166 -29.92 -0.65 -8.58
C GLY A 166 -30.91 -1.59 -9.28
N PHE A 167 -31.84 -1.00 -10.03
CA PHE A 167 -32.83 -1.76 -10.81
C PHE A 167 -32.19 -2.50 -12.00
N ASP A 168 -31.29 -1.83 -12.72
CA ASP A 168 -30.70 -2.37 -13.97
C ASP A 168 -29.22 -2.77 -13.84
N HIS A 169 -28.57 -2.35 -12.75
CA HIS A 169 -27.15 -2.57 -12.52
C HIS A 169 -26.85 -2.79 -11.04
N TRP A 170 -25.75 -3.45 -10.74
CA TRP A 170 -25.23 -3.60 -9.39
C TRP A 170 -23.72 -3.38 -9.37
N THR A 171 -23.23 -2.93 -8.22
CA THR A 171 -21.80 -2.73 -7.97
C THR A 171 -21.44 -3.39 -6.65
N ALA A 172 -20.30 -4.07 -6.60
CA ALA A 172 -19.74 -4.57 -5.34
C ALA A 172 -18.28 -4.19 -5.22
N SER A 173 -17.82 -4.09 -3.98
CA SER A 173 -16.41 -3.87 -3.66
C SER A 173 -15.92 -4.96 -2.71
N ALA A 174 -14.77 -5.55 -3.02
CA ALA A 174 -14.12 -6.53 -2.17
C ALA A 174 -12.65 -6.18 -1.98
N LYS A 175 -12.09 -6.63 -0.86
CA LYS A 175 -10.72 -6.41 -0.46
C LYS A 175 -10.17 -7.66 0.20
N HIS A 176 -8.97 -8.08 -0.21
CA HIS A 176 -8.23 -9.09 0.56
C HIS A 176 -7.73 -8.45 1.86
N VAL A 177 -7.86 -9.12 3.01
CA VAL A 177 -7.49 -8.61 4.35
C VAL A 177 -6.09 -7.98 4.35
N SER A 178 -5.18 -8.62 3.60
CA SER A 178 -3.78 -8.26 3.50
C SER A 178 -3.46 -7.29 2.35
N SER A 179 -4.35 -7.08 1.37
CA SER A 179 -4.08 -6.16 0.25
C SER A 179 -4.37 -4.71 0.66
N PRO A 180 -3.56 -3.73 0.24
CA PRO A 180 -3.90 -2.32 0.41
C PRO A 180 -5.01 -1.84 -0.53
N ASN A 181 -5.28 -2.57 -1.63
CA ASN A 181 -6.20 -2.14 -2.68
C ASN A 181 -7.63 -2.64 -2.45
N ILE A 182 -8.60 -1.88 -2.97
CA ILE A 182 -10.01 -2.28 -3.03
C ILE A 182 -10.35 -2.57 -4.49
N VAL A 183 -10.80 -3.78 -4.77
CA VAL A 183 -11.25 -4.18 -6.10
C VAL A 183 -12.74 -3.89 -6.20
N LYS A 184 -13.16 -3.24 -7.29
CA LYS A 184 -14.56 -2.93 -7.57
C LYS A 184 -15.04 -3.75 -8.75
N TRP A 185 -16.29 -4.20 -8.66
CA TRP A 185 -16.99 -4.87 -9.73
C TRP A 185 -18.25 -4.09 -10.06
N ASP A 186 -18.47 -3.85 -11.34
CA ASP A 186 -19.67 -3.21 -11.87
C ASP A 186 -20.28 -4.15 -12.91
N SER A 187 -21.57 -4.43 -12.78
CA SER A 187 -22.28 -5.33 -13.69
C SER A 187 -22.27 -4.85 -15.14
N THR A 188 -22.14 -3.55 -15.37
CA THR A 188 -22.13 -2.96 -16.73
C THR A 188 -20.75 -3.01 -17.38
N SER A 189 -19.70 -2.95 -16.58
CA SER A 189 -18.35 -2.67 -17.06
C SER A 189 -17.28 -3.66 -16.59
N GLY A 190 -17.67 -4.65 -15.78
CA GLY A 190 -16.84 -5.73 -15.27
C GLY A 190 -15.96 -5.30 -14.09
N SER A 191 -14.93 -6.11 -13.82
CA SER A 191 -13.92 -5.85 -12.80
C SER A 191 -13.08 -4.61 -13.10
N SER A 192 -12.78 -3.83 -12.06
CA SER A 192 -11.80 -2.75 -12.12
C SER A 192 -10.38 -3.24 -12.40
N LEU A 193 -10.07 -4.52 -12.08
CA LEU A 193 -8.74 -5.09 -12.28
C LEU A 193 -8.41 -5.30 -13.76
N LYS A 194 -9.41 -5.59 -14.61
CA LYS A 194 -9.22 -5.78 -16.06
C LYS A 194 -8.91 -4.50 -16.84
N LYS A 195 -9.05 -3.33 -16.20
CA LYS A 195 -8.90 -2.01 -16.84
C LYS A 195 -7.53 -1.35 -16.60
N GLY A 196 -6.66 -1.93 -15.77
CA GLY A 196 -5.32 -1.41 -15.43
C GLY A 196 -4.22 -2.39 -15.81
#